data_AF-A0A9W5B7E5-F1
#
_entry.id   AF-A0A9W5B7E5-F1
#
_cell.length_a   1.000
_cell.length_b   1.000
_cell.length_c   1.000
_cell.angle_alpha   90.00
_cell.angle_beta   90.00
_cell.angle_gamma   90.00
#
_symmetry.space_group_name_H-M   'P 1'
#
loop_
_entity.id
_entity.type
_entity.pdbx_description
1 polymer ?
#
loop_
_entity_poly.entity_id
_entity_poly.type
_entity_poly.pdbx_seq_one_letter_code
_entity_poly.pdbx_strand_id
1 'polypeptide(L)' 'MAKRTVENTKRPVRKWLLNEVDPLSATDGDLIEICNQLNATPRTCLGYRTPAEVFRKKLLAEMRHAG' A
#
# COMPACT_ATOMS: atom_id res chain seq x y z
N MET A 1 -2.03 10.29 -16.01
CA MET A 1 -1.90 9.10 -15.12
C MET A 1 -1.89 9.42 -13.61
N ALA A 2 -1.91 10.70 -13.18
CA ALA A 2 -1.82 11.04 -11.75
C ALA A 2 -3.12 10.88 -10.92
N LYS A 3 -4.30 11.05 -11.53
CA LYS A 3 -5.59 11.06 -10.79
C LYS A 3 -5.97 9.69 -10.20
N ARG A 4 -5.71 8.60 -10.93
CA ARG A 4 -6.03 7.23 -10.47
C ARG A 4 -5.17 6.78 -9.29
N THR A 5 -3.90 7.17 -9.23
CA THR A 5 -2.99 6.82 -8.12
C THR A 5 -3.46 7.44 -6.81
N VAL A 6 -3.90 8.69 -6.86
CA VAL A 6 -4.41 9.43 -5.70
C VAL A 6 -5.68 8.79 -5.13
N GLU A 7 -6.64 8.39 -5.97
CA GLU A 7 -7.87 7.74 -5.50
C GLU A 7 -7.63 6.32 -4.96
N ASN A 8 -6.67 5.59 -5.53
CA ASN A 8 -6.36 4.21 -5.15
C ASN A 8 -5.68 4.12 -3.77
N THR A 9 -5.01 5.18 -3.33
CA THR A 9 -4.38 5.29 -2.01
C THR A 9 -5.25 6.04 -1.01
N LYS A 10 -5.91 7.15 -1.41
CA LYS A 10 -6.66 8.01 -0.47
C LYS A 10 -7.93 7.36 0.09
N ARG A 11 -8.63 6.52 -0.66
CA ARG A 11 -9.85 5.83 -0.15
C ARG A 11 -9.52 4.84 0.99
N PRO A 12 -8.55 3.93 0.83
CA PRO A 12 -8.11 3.04 1.91
C PRO A 12 -7.48 3.78 3.08
N VAL A 13 -6.60 4.74 2.80
CA VAL A 13 -5.95 5.55 3.85
C VAL A 13 -7.00 6.26 4.68
N ARG A 14 -7.98 6.91 4.03
CA ARG A 14 -9.10 7.52 4.76
C ARG A 14 -9.95 6.50 5.52
N LYS A 15 -10.17 5.31 4.98
CA LYS A 15 -10.95 4.26 5.67
C LYS A 15 -10.29 3.84 6.99
N TRP A 16 -8.96 3.77 7.03
CA TRP A 16 -8.20 3.38 8.22
C TRP A 16 -7.91 4.57 9.15
N LEU A 17 -7.51 5.72 8.60
CA LEU A 17 -7.22 6.92 9.38
C LEU A 17 -8.45 7.66 9.92
N LEU A 18 -9.62 7.63 9.27
CA LEU A 18 -10.79 8.36 9.79
C LEU A 18 -11.68 7.53 10.73
N ASN A 19 -11.59 6.20 10.71
CA ASN A 19 -12.53 5.38 11.49
C ASN A 19 -11.93 4.81 12.79
N GLU A 20 -10.62 4.64 12.90
CA GLU A 20 -10.04 3.89 14.03
C GLU A 20 -8.91 4.62 14.79
N VAL A 21 -8.32 5.68 14.24
CA VAL A 21 -7.14 6.33 14.84
C VAL A 21 -7.26 7.85 14.72
N ASP A 22 -7.15 8.60 15.83
CA ASP A 22 -6.97 10.05 15.76
C ASP A 22 -5.59 10.33 15.12
N PRO A 23 -5.52 11.05 13.99
CA PRO A 23 -4.25 11.32 13.31
C PRO A 23 -3.22 12.05 14.19
N LEU A 24 -3.67 12.75 15.23
CA LEU A 24 -2.78 13.44 16.19
C LEU A 24 -2.28 12.52 17.32
N SER A 25 -2.91 11.36 17.51
CA SER A 25 -2.50 10.35 18.50
C SER A 25 -1.82 9.13 17.87
N ALA A 26 -1.73 9.09 16.54
CA ALA A 26 -1.11 7.97 15.82
C ALA A 26 0.36 7.82 16.19
N THR A 27 0.71 6.64 16.68
CA THR A 27 2.10 6.27 16.96
C THR A 27 2.80 5.78 15.70
N ASP A 28 4.13 5.72 15.73
CA ASP A 28 4.91 5.10 14.63
C ASP A 28 4.48 3.64 14.37
N GLY A 29 4.07 2.93 15.43
CA GLY A 29 3.53 1.57 15.31
C GLY A 29 2.24 1.53 14.48
N ASP A 30 1.32 2.46 14.74
CA ASP A 30 0.06 2.57 13.99
C ASP A 30 0.35 2.89 12.52
N LEU A 31 1.33 3.77 12.24
CA LEU A 31 1.73 4.10 10.88
C LEU A 31 2.30 2.89 10.13
N ILE A 32 3.11 2.06 10.80
CA ILE A 32 3.65 0.82 10.25
C ILE A 32 2.51 -0.17 9.95
N GLU A 33 1.56 -0.34 10.88
CA GLU A 33 0.42 -1.23 10.70
C GLU A 33 -0.44 -0.79 9.51
N ILE A 34 -0.74 0.51 9.41
CA ILE A 34 -1.45 1.09 8.27
C ILE A 34 -0.69 0.78 6.96
N CYS A 35 0.63 0.97 6.94
CA CYS A 35 1.44 0.67 5.76
C CYS A 35 1.36 -0.81 5.37
N ASN A 36 1.44 -1.71 6.34
CA ASN A 36 1.30 -3.16 6.12
C ASN A 36 -0.08 -3.49 5.54
N GLN A 37 -1.14 -2.94 6.12
CA GLN A 37 -2.52 -3.13 5.67
C GLN A 37 -2.72 -2.62 4.23
N LEU A 38 -2.18 -1.45 3.90
CA LEU A 38 -2.24 -0.87 2.56
C LEU A 38 -1.51 -1.72 1.52
N ASN A 39 -0.37 -2.27 1.91
CA ASN A 39 0.48 -3.13 1.08
C ASN A 39 -0.08 -4.55 0.93
N ALA A 40 -0.93 -5.01 1.84
CA ALA A 40 -1.63 -6.28 1.79
C ALA A 40 -3.00 -6.20 1.08
N THR A 41 -3.52 -5.00 0.81
CA THR A 41 -4.83 -4.83 0.17
C THR A 41 -4.75 -5.01 -1.36
N PRO A 42 -5.52 -5.94 -1.96
CA PRO A 42 -5.58 -6.11 -3.41
C PRO A 42 -6.06 -4.85 -4.15
N ARG A 43 -5.44 -4.55 -5.30
CA ARG A 43 -5.77 -3.38 -6.13
C ARG A 43 -6.22 -3.80 -7.52
N THR A 44 -7.35 -3.27 -7.99
CA THR A 44 -7.85 -3.51 -9.36
C THR A 44 -6.84 -3.07 -10.42
N CYS A 45 -6.12 -1.97 -10.19
CA CYS A 45 -5.08 -1.48 -11.09
C CYS A 45 -3.82 -2.37 -11.14
N LEU A 46 -3.68 -3.33 -10.23
CA LEU A 46 -2.61 -4.33 -10.23
C LEU A 46 -3.11 -5.71 -10.72
N GLY A 47 -4.34 -5.76 -11.24
CA GLY A 47 -5.01 -7.01 -11.60
C GLY A 47 -5.40 -7.82 -10.38
N TYR A 48 -5.97 -7.16 -9.36
CA TYR A 48 -6.35 -7.76 -8.07
C TYR A 48 -5.20 -8.37 -7.27
N ARG A 49 -3.97 -7.91 -7.53
CA ARG A 49 -2.79 -8.23 -6.72
C ARG A 49 -2.49 -7.15 -5.70
N THR A 50 -1.75 -7.51 -4.67
CA THR A 50 -1.32 -6.58 -3.63
C THR A 50 -0.05 -5.84 -4.08
N PRO A 51 0.18 -4.60 -3.59
CA PRO A 51 1.45 -3.91 -3.81
C PRO A 51 2.65 -4.76 -3.38
N ALA A 52 2.57 -5.48 -2.26
CA ALA A 52 3.63 -6.35 -1.78
C ALA A 52 3.98 -7.48 -2.75
N GLU A 53 2.97 -8.13 -3.35
CA GLU A 53 3.18 -9.19 -4.34
C GLU A 53 3.88 -8.67 -5.60
N VAL A 54 3.41 -7.54 -6.13
CA VAL A 54 3.98 -6.93 -7.33
C VAL A 54 5.40 -6.46 -7.07
N PHE A 55 5.66 -5.87 -5.90
CA PHE A 55 6.99 -5.44 -5.49
C PHE A 55 7.96 -6.62 -5.41
N ARG A 56 7.60 -7.70 -4.70
CA ARG A 56 8.43 -8.92 -4.60
C ARG A 56 8.75 -9.51 -5.97
N LYS A 57 7.76 -9.58 -6.86
CA LYS A 57 7.97 -10.08 -8.22
C LYS A 57 8.97 -9.22 -9.00
N LYS A 58 8.86 -7.90 -8.90
CA LYS A 58 9.81 -6.98 -9.54
C LYS A 58 11.21 -7.13 -8.94
N LEU A 59 11.33 -7.17 -7.62
CA LEU A 59 12.61 -7.35 -6.94
C LEU A 59 13.31 -8.64 -7.40
N LEU A 60 12.59 -9.76 -7.47
CA LEU A 60 13.13 -11.03 -7.98
C LEU A 60 13.52 -10.97 -9.46
N ALA A 61 12.82 -10.18 -10.27
CA ALA A 61 13.19 -9.98 -11.67
C ALA A 61 14.49 -9.17 -11.79
N GLU A 62 14.61 -8.06 -11.06
CA GLU A 62 15.83 -7.24 -11.02
C GLU A 62 17.04 -8.05 -10.54
N MET A 63 16.88 -8.86 -9.48
CA MET A 63 17.95 -9.73 -8.99
C MET A 63 18.43 -10.76 -10.02
N ARG A 64 17.55 -11.21 -10.93
CA ARG A 64 17.91 -12.14 -12.02
C ARG A 64 18.63 -11.45 -13.17
N HIS A 65 18.47 -10.14 -13.32
CA HIS A 65 19.16 -9.35 -14.33
C HIS A 65 20.51 -8.80 -13.84
N ALA A 66 20.73 -8.78 -12.54
CA ALA A 66 21.96 -8.31 -11.90
C ALA A 66 23.05 -9.40 -11.75
N GLY A 67 22.79 -10.64 -12.18
CA GLY A 67 23.75 -11.75 -12.23
C GLY A 67 24.03 -12.17 -13.66
#